data_AF-A0A2D8EYH9-F1
#
_entry.id   AF-A0A2D8EYH9-F1
#
_cell.length_a   1.000
_cell.length_b   1.000
_cell.length_c   1.000
_cell.angle_alpha   90.00
_cell.angle_beta   90.00
_cell.angle_gamma   90.00
#
_symmetry.space_group_name_H-M   'P 1'
#
loop_
_entity.id
_entity.type
_entity.pdbx_description
1 polymer ?
#
loop_
_entity_poly.entity_id
_entity_poly.type
_entity_poly.pdbx_seq_one_letter_code
_entity_poly.pdbx_strand_id
1 'polypeptide(L)'
;MTKSKSKTAIGLLVAVVATAYLPASATGWKVWDGHNEKAPRAILTTTADQAGAVLVCAPNGQMSAILSLEAGDISDQIDKHATYRRGETASIMAGDTPGVETVVQYAPANSTIEIGSHSPAAKIYNSVIRGDTVSVSVEHAGKVETKYPEPDDAFKAFAKTCNAARAASAN
;
A
#
# COMPACT_ATOMS: atom_id res chain seq x y z
N MET A 1 54.93 58.47 2.52
CA MET A 1 54.32 58.81 3.82
C MET A 1 52.82 58.56 3.76
N THR A 2 52.30 57.85 4.76
CA THR A 2 50.90 57.82 5.27
C THR A 2 49.72 57.33 4.40
N LYS A 3 49.26 56.12 4.77
CA LYS A 3 47.89 55.68 5.14
C LYS A 3 46.71 55.91 4.17
N SER A 4 46.02 54.81 3.83
CA SER A 4 44.61 54.65 4.23
C SER A 4 44.15 53.18 4.16
N LYS A 5 43.48 52.72 5.23
CA LYS A 5 42.77 51.44 5.31
C LYS A 5 41.37 51.65 4.74
N SER A 6 40.82 50.70 3.98
CA SER A 6 39.37 50.55 3.93
C SER A 6 39.00 49.07 3.85
N LYS A 7 38.18 48.67 4.83
CA LYS A 7 37.53 47.38 4.93
C LYS A 7 36.25 47.46 4.10
N THR A 8 36.05 46.51 3.19
CA THR A 8 34.71 46.27 2.65
C THR A 8 34.48 44.77 2.60
N ALA A 9 33.73 44.29 3.59
CA ALA A 9 33.17 42.94 3.60
C ALA A 9 32.05 42.88 2.56
N ILE A 10 32.17 41.97 1.60
CA ILE A 10 31.07 41.59 0.71
C ILE A 10 30.63 40.21 1.16
N GLY A 11 29.58 40.17 1.97
CA GLY A 11 28.82 38.96 2.22
C GLY A 11 27.99 38.64 0.99
N LEU A 12 28.08 37.41 0.49
CA LEU A 12 27.22 36.92 -0.58
C LEU A 12 26.31 35.81 -0.04
N LEU A 13 25.05 36.21 0.11
CA LEU A 13 23.80 35.44 0.05
C LEU A 13 23.92 33.91 -0.07
N VAL A 14 23.53 33.22 1.00
CA VAL A 14 23.06 31.83 0.93
C VAL A 14 21.71 31.85 0.24
N ALA A 15 21.65 31.38 -1.01
CA ALA A 15 20.39 31.10 -1.70
C ALA A 15 19.71 29.93 -0.99
N VAL A 16 18.71 30.22 -0.17
CA VAL A 16 17.77 29.21 0.32
C VAL A 16 16.95 28.77 -0.88
N VAL A 17 17.32 27.63 -1.47
CA VAL A 17 16.45 26.91 -2.40
C VAL A 17 15.29 26.42 -1.56
N ALA A 18 14.22 27.22 -1.51
CA ALA A 18 12.92 26.75 -1.08
C ALA A 18 12.46 25.74 -2.13
N THR A 19 12.82 24.48 -1.94
CA THR A 19 12.11 23.37 -2.57
C THR A 19 10.66 23.53 -2.14
N ALA A 20 9.83 24.05 -3.04
CA ALA A 20 8.40 23.96 -2.90
C ALA A 20 8.08 22.47 -2.74
N TYR A 21 7.86 22.03 -1.50
CA TYR A 21 7.16 20.80 -1.22
C TYR A 21 5.77 20.99 -1.82
N LEU A 22 5.62 20.61 -3.09
CA LEU A 22 4.30 20.33 -3.63
C LEU A 22 3.65 19.36 -2.65
N PRO A 23 2.40 19.59 -2.21
CA PRO A 23 1.71 18.61 -1.40
C PRO A 23 1.73 17.33 -2.23
N ALA A 24 2.44 16.32 -1.74
CA ALA A 24 2.28 14.98 -2.25
C ALA A 24 0.78 14.72 -2.21
N SER A 25 0.16 14.52 -3.39
CA SER A 25 -1.24 14.12 -3.51
C SER A 25 -1.51 13.11 -2.42
N ALA A 26 -2.52 13.32 -1.57
CA ALA A 26 -2.73 12.57 -0.34
C ALA A 26 -2.70 11.05 -0.60
N THR A 27 -1.51 10.46 -0.42
CA THR A 27 -1.24 9.05 -0.59
C THR A 27 -1.56 8.40 0.75
N GLY A 28 -2.52 7.49 0.75
CA GLY A 28 -3.00 6.90 2.00
C GLY A 28 -3.97 5.77 1.76
N TRP A 29 -4.78 5.50 2.76
CA TRP A 29 -5.83 4.51 2.74
C TRP A 29 -7.19 5.21 2.68
N LYS A 30 -8.08 4.66 1.86
CA LYS A 30 -9.48 5.07 1.76
C LYS A 30 -10.37 3.88 2.08
N VAL A 31 -11.51 4.13 2.69
CA VAL A 31 -12.58 3.13 2.81
C VAL A 31 -13.09 2.79 1.43
N TRP A 32 -13.18 1.49 1.11
CA TRP A 32 -13.71 1.07 -0.18
C TRP A 32 -15.20 1.41 -0.26
N ASP A 33 -15.63 1.98 -1.39
CA ASP A 33 -16.98 2.47 -1.59
C ASP A 33 -18.04 1.39 -1.26
N GLY A 34 -19.10 1.80 -0.57
CA GLY A 34 -20.15 0.91 -0.07
C GLY A 34 -19.89 0.32 1.34
N HIS A 35 -18.72 0.55 1.94
CA HIS A 35 -18.44 0.17 3.32
C HIS A 35 -18.72 1.30 4.33
N ASN A 36 -19.00 0.92 5.58
CA ASN A 36 -19.23 1.86 6.68
C ASN A 36 -17.92 2.55 7.09
N GLU A 37 -17.84 3.87 6.99
CA GLU A 37 -16.63 4.65 7.32
C GLU A 37 -16.15 4.48 8.78
N LYS A 38 -17.08 4.27 9.73
CA LYS A 38 -16.75 4.12 11.16
C LYS A 38 -16.34 2.70 11.54
N ALA A 39 -16.70 1.72 10.70
CA ALA A 39 -16.38 0.32 10.91
C ALA A 39 -16.10 -0.38 9.56
N PRO A 40 -15.06 0.06 8.84
CA PRO A 40 -14.84 -0.40 7.48
C PRO A 40 -14.37 -1.86 7.48
N ARG A 41 -14.97 -2.65 6.59
CA ARG A 41 -14.56 -4.04 6.33
C ARG A 41 -13.65 -4.17 5.11
N ALA A 42 -13.48 -3.09 4.35
CA ALA A 42 -12.49 -3.04 3.31
C ALA A 42 -11.94 -1.62 3.16
N ILE A 43 -10.66 -1.54 2.85
CA ILE A 43 -9.90 -0.31 2.57
C ILE A 43 -9.01 -0.55 1.36
N LEU A 44 -8.68 0.52 0.64
CA LEU A 44 -7.80 0.50 -0.51
C LEU A 44 -6.81 1.67 -0.48
N THR A 45 -5.65 1.49 -1.10
CA THR A 45 -4.65 2.55 -1.25
C THR A 45 -5.03 3.55 -2.34
N THR A 46 -4.76 4.83 -2.14
CA THR A 46 -5.02 5.92 -3.11
C THR A 46 -3.77 6.36 -3.89
N THR A 47 -2.74 5.52 -3.93
CA THR A 47 -1.45 5.82 -4.57
C THR A 47 -1.50 5.50 -6.06
N ALA A 48 -1.08 6.44 -6.91
CA ALA A 48 -1.01 6.25 -8.36
C ALA A 48 0.39 5.91 -8.88
N ASP A 49 1.43 6.15 -8.09
CA ASP A 49 2.85 6.00 -8.45
C ASP A 49 3.44 4.64 -8.05
N GLN A 50 2.68 3.81 -7.34
CA GLN A 50 3.09 2.51 -6.83
C GLN A 50 1.98 1.47 -7.01
N ALA A 51 2.33 0.20 -6.88
CA ALA A 51 1.34 -0.86 -6.90
C ALA A 51 0.45 -0.77 -5.65
N GLY A 52 -0.85 -0.60 -5.87
CA GLY A 52 -1.84 -0.48 -4.81
C GLY A 52 -2.28 -1.79 -4.18
N ALA A 53 -3.04 -1.69 -3.09
CA ALA A 53 -3.64 -2.82 -2.40
C ALA A 53 -5.07 -2.50 -1.93
N VAL A 54 -5.91 -3.53 -1.91
CA VAL A 54 -7.18 -3.60 -1.19
C VAL A 54 -7.02 -4.62 -0.07
N LEU A 55 -7.38 -4.25 1.15
CA LEU A 55 -7.45 -5.15 2.29
C LEU A 55 -8.90 -5.35 2.66
N VAL A 56 -9.31 -6.61 2.81
CA VAL A 56 -10.69 -6.99 3.13
C VAL A 56 -10.71 -7.85 4.39
N CYS A 57 -11.66 -7.59 5.28
CA CYS A 57 -11.90 -8.35 6.49
C CYS A 57 -13.31 -8.92 6.53
N ALA A 58 -13.37 -10.25 6.48
CA ALA A 58 -14.61 -11.02 6.53
C ALA A 58 -15.31 -10.91 7.90
N PRO A 59 -16.61 -11.25 8.00
CA PRO A 59 -17.37 -11.26 9.26
C PRO A 59 -16.73 -12.06 10.39
N ASN A 60 -16.05 -13.15 10.05
CA ASN A 60 -15.32 -14.02 10.99
C ASN A 60 -13.90 -13.51 11.33
N GLY A 61 -13.50 -12.34 10.82
CA GLY A 61 -12.17 -11.78 11.02
C GLY A 61 -11.07 -12.37 10.14
N GLN A 62 -11.39 -13.25 9.19
CA GLN A 62 -10.44 -13.66 8.16
C GLN A 62 -10.12 -12.49 7.22
N MET A 63 -8.90 -12.48 6.71
CA MET A 63 -8.40 -11.43 5.83
C MET A 63 -8.23 -11.99 4.41
N SER A 64 -8.53 -11.16 3.43
CA SER A 64 -8.12 -11.34 2.05
C SER A 64 -7.53 -10.03 1.54
N ALA A 65 -6.81 -10.09 0.43
CA ALA A 65 -6.21 -8.91 -0.17
C ALA A 65 -6.31 -8.98 -1.69
N ILE A 66 -6.43 -7.82 -2.33
CA ILE A 66 -6.25 -7.66 -3.78
C ILE A 66 -5.04 -6.77 -3.96
N LEU A 67 -4.05 -7.21 -4.73
CA LEU A 67 -2.83 -6.43 -4.97
C LEU A 67 -2.73 -6.10 -6.46
N SER A 68 -2.30 -4.88 -6.75
CA SER A 68 -1.82 -4.53 -8.08
C SER A 68 -0.44 -5.14 -8.33
N LEU A 69 -0.16 -5.48 -9.59
CA LEU A 69 1.15 -5.86 -10.09
C LEU A 69 1.84 -4.72 -10.86
N GLU A 70 1.17 -3.58 -11.03
CA GLU A 70 1.69 -2.40 -11.71
C GLU A 70 1.37 -1.10 -10.94
N ALA A 71 2.10 -0.02 -11.21
CA ALA A 71 1.76 1.28 -10.64
C ALA A 71 0.44 1.81 -11.23
N GLY A 72 -0.39 2.39 -10.37
CA GLY A 72 -1.67 2.97 -10.76
C GLY A 72 -2.68 2.96 -9.62
N ASP A 73 -3.78 3.71 -9.78
CA ASP A 73 -4.88 3.68 -8.82
C ASP A 73 -5.56 2.31 -8.85
N ILE A 74 -5.56 1.61 -7.72
CA ILE A 74 -6.14 0.27 -7.65
C ILE A 74 -7.67 0.29 -7.80
N SER A 75 -8.34 1.40 -7.49
CA SER A 75 -9.77 1.57 -7.76
C SER A 75 -10.04 1.47 -9.26
N ASP A 76 -9.26 2.18 -10.07
CA ASP A 76 -9.38 2.13 -11.53
C ASP A 76 -9.08 0.72 -12.06
N GLN A 77 -8.12 0.02 -11.46
CA GLN A 77 -7.75 -1.34 -11.87
C GLN A 77 -8.83 -2.37 -11.54
N ILE A 78 -9.46 -2.31 -10.38
CA ILE A 78 -10.50 -3.27 -10.00
C ILE A 78 -11.84 -2.97 -10.71
N ASP A 79 -12.08 -1.71 -11.10
CA ASP A 79 -13.26 -1.30 -11.86
C ASP A 79 -13.18 -1.70 -13.35
N LYS A 80 -11.98 -1.98 -13.87
CA LYS A 80 -11.81 -2.57 -15.20
C LYS A 80 -12.50 -3.93 -15.26
N HIS A 81 -13.30 -4.14 -16.30
CA HIS A 81 -13.99 -5.41 -16.50
C HIS A 81 -13.01 -6.52 -16.93
N ALA A 82 -12.56 -7.33 -15.97
CA ALA A 82 -11.80 -8.54 -16.24
C ALA A 82 -12.73 -9.75 -16.38
N THR A 83 -13.02 -10.14 -17.62
CA THR A 83 -13.85 -11.32 -17.93
C THR A 83 -13.12 -12.64 -17.67
N TYR A 84 -11.79 -12.61 -17.56
CA TYR A 84 -10.93 -13.77 -17.36
C TYR A 84 -10.08 -13.63 -16.10
N ARG A 85 -10.13 -14.65 -15.24
CA ARG A 85 -9.27 -14.84 -14.07
C ARG A 85 -8.76 -16.27 -14.05
N ARG A 86 -7.56 -16.50 -13.52
CA ARG A 86 -6.98 -17.84 -13.41
C ARG A 86 -6.19 -18.00 -12.11
N GLY A 87 -6.12 -19.23 -11.61
CA GLY A 87 -5.24 -19.57 -10.50
C GLY A 87 -3.77 -19.54 -10.93
N GLU A 88 -2.92 -18.91 -10.14
CA GLU A 88 -1.47 -18.84 -10.34
C GLU A 88 -0.74 -19.05 -9.02
N THR A 89 0.47 -19.62 -9.08
CA THR A 89 1.37 -19.67 -7.93
C THR A 89 2.03 -18.31 -7.74
N ALA A 90 1.96 -17.79 -6.52
CA ALA A 90 2.62 -16.55 -6.14
C ALA A 90 3.46 -16.75 -4.88
N SER A 91 4.64 -16.12 -4.85
CA SER A 91 5.48 -15.97 -3.67
C SER A 91 5.37 -14.56 -3.11
N ILE A 92 4.97 -14.45 -1.84
CA ILE A 92 4.73 -13.17 -1.15
C ILE A 92 5.73 -13.00 -0.01
N MET A 93 6.53 -11.95 -0.11
CA MET A 93 7.55 -11.55 0.87
C MET A 93 7.25 -10.15 1.42
N ALA A 94 7.63 -9.92 2.69
CA ALA A 94 7.48 -8.63 3.34
C ALA A 94 8.72 -8.38 4.22
N GLY A 95 9.55 -7.41 3.84
CA GLY A 95 10.86 -7.17 4.47
C GLY A 95 11.70 -8.46 4.47
N ASP A 96 12.35 -8.74 5.60
CA ASP A 96 13.20 -9.92 5.78
C ASP A 96 12.43 -11.20 6.17
N THR A 97 11.10 -11.17 6.16
CA THR A 97 10.30 -12.35 6.54
C THR A 97 10.28 -13.39 5.41
N PRO A 98 10.47 -14.69 5.69
CA PRO A 98 10.48 -15.73 4.67
C PRO A 98 9.24 -15.70 3.77
N GLY A 99 9.43 -15.85 2.46
CA GLY A 99 8.32 -15.86 1.51
C GLY A 99 7.28 -16.94 1.81
N VAL A 100 6.03 -16.63 1.50
CA VAL A 100 4.93 -17.60 1.54
C VAL A 100 4.49 -17.87 0.12
N GLU A 101 4.56 -19.12 -0.30
CA GLU A 101 3.95 -19.57 -1.55
C GLU A 101 2.46 -19.81 -1.35
N THR A 102 1.65 -19.34 -2.29
CA THR A 102 0.19 -19.49 -2.25
C THR A 102 -0.39 -19.47 -3.66
N VAL A 103 -1.62 -19.97 -3.78
CA VAL A 103 -2.39 -19.84 -5.03
C VAL A 103 -3.22 -18.56 -4.97
N VAL A 104 -3.06 -17.71 -5.96
CA VAL A 104 -3.81 -16.45 -6.13
C VAL A 104 -4.68 -16.50 -7.36
N GLN A 105 -5.75 -15.71 -7.39
CA GLN A 105 -6.50 -15.48 -8.64
C GLN A 105 -5.89 -14.29 -9.36
N TYR A 106 -5.23 -14.53 -10.49
CA TYR A 106 -4.65 -13.51 -11.35
C TYR A 106 -5.65 -13.04 -12.41
N ALA A 107 -5.82 -11.72 -12.54
CA ALA A 107 -6.62 -11.06 -13.55
C ALA A 107 -5.71 -10.23 -14.48
N PRO A 108 -5.26 -10.78 -15.64
CA PRO A 108 -4.28 -10.12 -16.50
C PRO A 108 -4.73 -8.76 -17.03
N ALA A 109 -6.02 -8.60 -17.35
CA ALA A 109 -6.56 -7.35 -17.90
C ALA A 109 -6.50 -6.16 -16.91
N ASN A 110 -6.47 -6.47 -15.62
CA ASN A 110 -6.46 -5.48 -14.54
C ASN A 110 -5.08 -5.38 -13.88
N SER A 111 -4.14 -6.24 -14.27
CA SER A 111 -2.84 -6.41 -13.59
C SER A 111 -3.00 -6.61 -12.08
N THR A 112 -4.01 -7.35 -11.63
CA THR A 112 -4.26 -7.60 -10.20
C THR A 112 -4.23 -9.08 -9.84
N ILE A 113 -3.89 -9.36 -8.59
CA ILE A 113 -4.03 -10.67 -7.96
C ILE A 113 -4.94 -10.59 -6.75
N GLU A 114 -5.77 -11.61 -6.55
CA GLU A 114 -6.60 -11.79 -5.36
C GLU A 114 -6.04 -12.93 -4.50
N ILE A 115 -5.73 -12.59 -3.26
CA ILE A 115 -5.25 -13.47 -2.21
C ILE A 115 -6.45 -13.80 -1.31
N GLY A 116 -7.08 -14.94 -1.54
CA GLY A 116 -8.23 -15.39 -0.74
C GLY A 116 -7.88 -15.99 0.63
N SER A 117 -6.60 -16.28 0.88
CA SER A 117 -6.14 -16.96 2.10
C SER A 117 -5.70 -15.97 3.20
N HIS A 118 -6.08 -16.26 4.44
CA HIS A 118 -5.80 -15.38 5.59
C HIS A 118 -4.31 -15.16 5.84
N SER A 119 -3.49 -16.21 5.87
CA SER A 119 -2.07 -16.09 6.27
C SER A 119 -1.27 -15.18 5.32
N PRO A 120 -1.31 -15.37 3.98
CA PRO A 120 -0.64 -14.45 3.06
C PRO A 120 -1.22 -13.03 3.09
N ALA A 121 -2.55 -12.86 3.21
CA ALA A 121 -3.16 -11.53 3.33
C ALA A 121 -2.75 -10.81 4.64
N ALA A 122 -2.67 -11.54 5.75
CA ALA A 122 -2.21 -11.00 7.03
C ALA A 122 -0.73 -10.57 6.97
N LYS A 123 0.09 -11.23 6.16
CA LYS A 123 1.47 -10.79 5.91
C LYS A 123 1.52 -9.43 5.23
N ILE A 124 0.64 -9.18 4.24
CA ILE A 124 0.48 -7.85 3.63
C ILE A 124 0.01 -6.84 4.67
N TYR A 125 -1.06 -7.12 5.40
CA TYR A 125 -1.55 -6.23 6.46
C TYR A 125 -0.46 -5.85 7.47
N ASN A 126 0.34 -6.83 7.90
CA ASN A 126 1.42 -6.61 8.86
C ASN A 126 2.62 -5.86 8.26
N SER A 127 2.85 -5.95 6.94
CA SER A 127 3.90 -5.17 6.28
C SER A 127 3.59 -3.67 6.32
N VAL A 128 2.31 -3.30 6.20
CA VAL A 128 1.84 -1.91 6.35
C VAL A 128 2.18 -1.37 7.74
N ILE A 129 1.90 -2.16 8.78
CA ILE A 129 2.19 -1.78 10.17
C ILE A 129 3.69 -1.58 10.41
N ARG A 130 4.52 -2.43 9.82
CA ARG A 130 5.98 -2.37 10.00
C ARG A 130 6.67 -1.39 9.05
N GLY A 131 5.99 -0.93 8.01
CA GLY A 131 6.57 -0.11 6.96
C GLY A 131 7.52 -0.90 6.04
N ASP A 132 7.32 -2.21 5.92
CA ASP A 132 8.15 -3.11 5.12
C ASP A 132 7.81 -3.00 3.63
N THR A 133 8.82 -3.14 2.78
CA THR A 133 8.61 -3.41 1.35
C THR A 133 8.01 -4.79 1.15
N VAL A 134 6.98 -4.87 0.31
CA VAL A 134 6.35 -6.11 -0.13
C VAL A 134 6.88 -6.47 -1.50
N SER A 135 7.32 -7.71 -1.66
CA SER A 135 7.69 -8.29 -2.94
C SER A 135 6.70 -9.41 -3.27
N VAL A 136 6.07 -9.33 -4.44
CA VAL A 136 5.17 -10.36 -4.96
C VAL A 136 5.76 -10.86 -6.28
N SER A 137 6.01 -12.16 -6.36
CA SER A 137 6.42 -12.83 -7.60
C SER A 137 5.33 -13.80 -8.02
N VAL A 138 4.80 -13.65 -9.23
CA VAL A 138 3.77 -14.52 -9.81
C VAL A 138 4.39 -15.20 -11.03
N GLU A 139 4.29 -16.52 -11.11
CA GLU A 139 5.02 -17.38 -12.07
C GLU A 139 4.98 -16.85 -13.51
N HIS A 140 3.82 -16.34 -13.96
CA HIS A 140 3.60 -15.85 -15.32
C HIS A 140 3.33 -14.35 -15.46
N ALA A 141 3.32 -13.59 -14.36
CA ALA A 141 3.08 -12.13 -14.38
C ALA A 141 4.31 -11.31 -13.96
N GLY A 142 5.37 -11.97 -13.49
CA GLY A 142 6.62 -11.33 -13.10
C GLY A 142 6.64 -10.95 -11.62
N LYS A 143 7.54 -10.04 -11.28
CA LYS A 143 7.80 -9.59 -9.91
C LYS A 143 7.46 -8.12 -9.76
N VAL A 144 6.73 -7.77 -8.71
CA VAL A 144 6.48 -6.40 -8.27
C VAL A 144 7.04 -6.19 -6.87
N GLU A 145 7.64 -5.02 -6.64
CA GLU A 145 8.06 -4.56 -5.32
C GLU A 145 7.36 -3.23 -5.03
N THR A 146 6.76 -3.12 -3.85
CA THR A 146 5.99 -1.93 -3.46
C THR A 146 6.06 -1.70 -1.95
N LYS A 147 5.91 -0.46 -1.52
CA LYS A 147 5.80 -0.11 -0.10
C LYS A 147 4.49 0.65 0.12
N TYR A 148 3.59 0.05 0.88
CA TYR A 148 2.29 0.67 1.11
C TYR A 148 2.37 1.90 2.04
N PRO A 149 1.40 2.83 1.93
CA PRO A 149 1.32 3.99 2.81
C PRO A 149 1.25 3.59 4.29
N GLU A 150 1.80 4.44 5.16
CA GLU A 150 1.73 4.23 6.60
C GLU A 150 0.27 4.18 7.11
N PRO A 151 -0.01 3.50 8.24
CA PRO A 151 -1.34 3.45 8.82
C PRO A 151 -1.93 4.83 9.17
N ASP A 152 -2.94 5.26 8.41
CA ASP A 152 -3.76 6.44 8.70
C ASP A 152 -5.04 6.07 9.47
N ASP A 153 -5.98 7.02 9.57
CA ASP A 153 -7.23 6.82 10.30
C ASP A 153 -8.16 5.79 9.66
N ALA A 154 -8.18 5.67 8.33
CA ALA A 154 -8.96 4.65 7.63
C ALA A 154 -8.38 3.26 7.91
N PHE A 155 -7.06 3.11 7.85
CA PHE A 155 -6.39 1.87 8.19
C PHE A 155 -6.63 1.47 9.66
N LYS A 156 -6.53 2.42 10.59
CA LYS A 156 -6.78 2.16 12.03
C LYS A 156 -8.23 1.75 12.29
N ALA A 157 -9.20 2.38 11.63
CA ALA A 157 -10.61 2.00 11.73
C ALA A 157 -10.88 0.58 11.21
N PHE A 158 -10.26 0.21 10.08
CA PHE A 158 -10.29 -1.14 9.54
C PHE A 158 -9.65 -2.16 10.49
N ALA A 159 -8.45 -1.88 10.99
CA ALA A 159 -7.74 -2.73 11.94
C ALA A 159 -8.58 -3.00 13.20
N LYS A 160 -9.21 -1.97 13.77
CA LYS A 160 -10.13 -2.09 14.90
C LYS A 160 -11.32 -3.00 14.58
N THR A 161 -11.94 -2.79 13.42
CA THR A 161 -13.08 -3.60 12.96
C THR A 161 -12.70 -5.06 12.81
N CYS A 162 -11.56 -5.34 12.19
CA CYS A 162 -11.10 -6.70 11.95
C CYS A 162 -10.67 -7.42 13.23
N ASN A 163 -10.05 -6.71 14.18
CA ASN A 163 -9.73 -7.24 15.50
C ASN A 163 -10.99 -7.62 16.29
N ALA A 164 -12.02 -6.76 16.27
CA ALA A 164 -13.28 -7.06 16.93
C ALA A 164 -13.97 -8.30 16.31
N ALA A 165 -13.98 -8.41 14.98
CA ALA A 165 -14.52 -9.57 14.27
C ALA A 165 -13.80 -10.87 14.64
N ARG A 166 -12.46 -10.85 14.70
CA ARG A 166 -11.65 -12.01 15.14
C ARG A 166 -11.94 -12.40 16.57
N ALA A 167 -11.98 -11.43 17.50
CA ALA A 167 -12.27 -11.69 18.90
C ALA A 167 -13.68 -12.28 19.10
N ALA A 168 -14.66 -11.79 18.35
CA ALA A 168 -16.03 -12.33 18.39
C ALA A 168 -16.14 -13.76 17.84
N SER A 169 -15.24 -14.16 16.93
CA SER A 169 -15.28 -15.49 16.29
C SER A 169 -14.45 -16.54 17.02
N ALA A 170 -13.67 -16.13 18.03
CA ALA A 170 -12.88 -17.01 18.88
C ALA A 170 -13.65 -17.49 20.12
N ASN A 171 -14.84 -16.95 20.36
CA ASN A 171 -15.77 -17.33 21.42
C ASN A 171 -16.92 -18.17 20.83
#